data_AF-A0A382VSH5-F1
#
_entry.id   AF-A0A382VSH5-F1
#
_cell.length_a   1.000
_cell.length_b   1.000
_cell.length_c   1.000
_cell.angle_alpha   90.00
_cell.angle_beta   90.00
_cell.angle_gamma   90.00
#
_symmetry.space_group_name_H-M   'P 1'
#
loop_
_entity.id
_entity.type
_entity.pdbx_description
1 polymer ?
#
loop_
_entity_poly.entity_id
_entity_poly.type
_entity_poly.pdbx_seq_one_letter_code
_entity_poly.pdbx_strand_id
1 'polypeptide(L)' 'MMSKYEGVDFYNLDQHLTEEELMVRDLVRDWVDEEVLPIIEDYYTKGTFPLELISKIGEMGLFGCNLKGYECAGL' A
#
# COMPACT_ATOMS: atom_id res chain seq x y z
N MET A 1 -12.02 15.16 -7.81
CA MET A 1 -11.28 14.58 -6.68
C MET A 1 -11.84 13.17 -6.51
N MET A 2 -11.03 12.13 -6.68
CA MET A 2 -11.49 10.76 -6.39
C MET A 2 -11.86 10.69 -4.91
N SER A 3 -12.98 10.04 -4.58
CA SER A 3 -13.33 9.80 -3.18
C SER A 3 -12.29 8.87 -2.57
N LYS A 4 -11.84 9.17 -1.35
CA LYS A 4 -10.97 8.28 -0.57
C LYS A 4 -11.57 6.87 -0.54
N TYR A 5 -10.74 5.84 -0.74
CA TYR A 5 -11.23 4.47 -0.72
C TYR A 5 -11.85 4.13 0.64
N GLU A 6 -13.14 3.81 0.64
CA GLU A 6 -13.83 3.21 1.79
C GLU A 6 -14.09 1.74 1.49
N GLY A 7 -13.28 0.87 2.08
CA GLY A 7 -13.45 -0.57 1.97
C GLY A 7 -14.69 -1.05 2.70
N VAL A 8 -15.41 -1.99 2.10
CA VAL A 8 -16.53 -2.66 2.77
C VAL A 8 -15.97 -3.71 3.73
N ASP A 9 -16.15 -3.52 5.04
CA ASP A 9 -15.81 -4.51 6.06
C ASP A 9 -17.06 -5.22 6.62
N PHE A 10 -17.69 -6.04 5.77
CA PHE A 10 -18.95 -6.71 6.10
C PHE A 10 -18.84 -7.70 7.28
N TYR A 11 -17.67 -8.28 7.50
CA TYR A 11 -17.42 -9.25 8.57
C TYR A 11 -16.64 -8.68 9.75
N ASN A 12 -16.44 -7.36 9.80
CA ASN A 12 -15.66 -6.70 10.86
C ASN A 12 -14.27 -7.34 11.02
N LEU A 13 -13.58 -7.62 9.92
CA LEU A 13 -12.24 -8.22 9.91
C LEU A 13 -11.23 -7.34 10.64
N ASP A 14 -11.46 -6.02 10.68
CA ASP A 14 -10.59 -5.07 11.38
C ASP A 14 -10.44 -5.38 12.86
N GLN A 15 -11.42 -6.04 13.48
CA GLN A 15 -11.33 -6.44 14.90
C GLN A 15 -10.25 -7.49 15.18
N HIS A 16 -9.74 -8.15 14.14
CA HIS A 16 -8.69 -9.17 14.24
C HIS A 16 -7.30 -8.62 13.97
N LEU A 17 -7.20 -7.34 13.62
CA LEU A 17 -5.94 -6.66 13.37
C LEU A 17 -5.52 -5.85 14.60
N THR A 18 -4.23 -5.81 14.84
CA THR A 18 -3.61 -4.89 15.80
C THR A 18 -3.71 -3.46 15.29
N GLU A 19 -3.53 -2.49 16.19
CA GLU A 19 -3.48 -1.07 15.82
C GLU A 19 -2.38 -0.80 14.78
N GLU A 20 -1.23 -1.45 14.91
CA GLU A 20 -0.11 -1.34 13.97
C GLU A 20 -0.48 -1.88 12.58
N GLU A 21 -1.11 -3.06 12.50
CA GLU A 21 -1.56 -3.63 11.22
C GLU A 21 -2.63 -2.76 10.53
N LEU A 22 -3.55 -2.18 11.31
CA LEU A 22 -4.54 -1.23 10.79
C LEU A 22 -3.86 0.03 10.24
N MET A 23 -2.88 0.58 10.97
CA MET A 23 -2.11 1.75 10.53
C MET A 23 -1.35 1.46 9.23
N VAL A 24 -0.70 0.30 9.12
CA VAL A 24 0.01 -0.11 7.89
C VAL A 24 -0.97 -0.23 6.72
N ARG A 25 -2.13 -0.87 6.93
CA ARG A 25 -3.16 -1.00 5.90
C ARG A 25 -3.65 0.37 5.41
N ASP A 26 -3.94 1.29 6.32
CA ASP A 26 -4.46 2.62 5.98
C ASP A 26 -3.40 3.47 5.28
N LEU A 27 -2.14 3.40 5.73
CA LEU A 27 -1.00 4.02 5.04
C LEU A 27 -0.87 3.55 3.59
N VAL A 28 -0.97 2.24 3.35
CA VAL A 28 -0.87 1.67 2.00
C VAL A 28 -2.07 2.07 1.14
N ARG A 29 -3.29 2.11 1.70
CA ARG A 29 -4.49 2.58 0.97
C ARG A 29 -4.33 4.03 0.51
N ASP A 30 -3.92 4.90 1.42
CA ASP A 30 -3.73 6.33 1.12
C ASP A 30 -2.66 6.50 0.02
N TRP A 31 -1.55 5.76 0.11
CA TRP A 31 -0.51 5.77 -0.92
C TRP A 31 -1.01 5.25 -2.28
N VAL A 32 -1.83 4.21 -2.32
CA VAL A 32 -2.41 3.71 -3.58
C VAL A 32 -3.30 4.77 -4.23
N ASP A 33 -4.16 5.42 -3.43
CA ASP A 33 -5.06 6.47 -3.91
C ASP A 33 -4.28 7.67 -4.50
N GLU A 34 -3.17 8.04 -3.87
CA GLU A 34 -2.36 9.21 -4.23
C GLU A 34 -1.36 8.94 -5.36
N GLU A 35 -0.70 7.78 -5.35
CA GLU A 35 0.49 7.53 -6.18
C GLU A 35 0.27 6.49 -7.28
N VAL A 36 -0.69 5.57 -7.10
CA VAL A 36 -0.91 4.45 -8.04
C VAL A 36 -2.11 4.70 -8.94
N LEU A 37 -3.28 5.02 -8.37
CA LEU A 37 -4.51 5.23 -9.14
C LEU A 37 -4.37 6.28 -10.25
N PRO A 38 -3.65 7.41 -10.08
CA PRO A 38 -3.53 8.40 -11.14
C PRO A 38 -2.76 7.93 -12.39
N ILE A 39 -1.91 6.90 -12.27
CA ILE A 39 -1.00 6.48 -13.36
C ILE A 39 -1.33 5.08 -13.90
N ILE A 40 -2.04 4.25 -13.15
CA ILE A 40 -2.15 2.81 -13.43
C ILE A 40 -2.86 2.50 -14.76
N GLU A 41 -3.85 3.30 -15.17
CA GLU A 41 -4.58 3.09 -16.43
C GLU A 41 -3.68 3.26 -17.67
N ASP A 42 -2.77 4.24 -17.64
CA ASP A 42 -1.84 4.52 -18.73
C ASP A 42 -0.81 3.39 -18.89
N TYR A 43 -0.22 2.97 -17.76
CA TYR A 43 0.70 1.83 -17.73
C TYR A 43 0.05 0.52 -18.18
N TYR A 44 -1.20 0.27 -17.75
CA TYR A 44 -1.98 -0.88 -18.22
C TYR A 44 -2.18 -0.84 -19.73
N THR A 45 -2.65 0.29 -20.26
CA THR A 45 -2.94 0.46 -21.70
C THR A 45 -1.69 0.29 -22.56
N LYS A 46 -0.52 0.73 -22.07
CA LYS A 46 0.77 0.62 -22.75
C LYS A 46 1.46 -0.73 -22.56
N GLY A 47 1.00 -1.56 -21.62
CA GLY A 47 1.69 -2.81 -21.26
C GLY A 47 3.07 -2.58 -20.66
N THR A 48 3.27 -1.47 -19.95
CA THR A 48 4.54 -1.09 -19.31
C THR A 48 4.45 -1.18 -17.79
N PHE A 49 5.59 -1.11 -17.11
CA PHE A 49 5.66 -1.15 -15.65
C PHE A 49 6.18 0.18 -15.07
N PRO A 50 5.54 0.73 -14.02
CA PRO A 50 5.95 1.97 -13.37
C PRO A 50 7.14 1.75 -12.42
N LEU A 51 8.36 1.78 -12.96
CA LEU A 51 9.59 1.54 -12.19
C LEU A 51 9.80 2.54 -11.04
N GLU A 52 9.26 3.75 -11.17
CA GLU A 52 9.29 4.80 -10.16
C GLU A 52 8.55 4.45 -8.87
N LEU A 53 7.57 3.53 -8.93
CA LEU A 53 6.86 3.08 -7.72
C LEU A 53 7.73 2.16 -6.86
N ILE A 54 8.76 1.51 -7.43
CA ILE A 54 9.63 0.60 -6.68
C ILE A 54 10.35 1.35 -5.56
N SER A 55 10.97 2.49 -5.87
CA SER A 55 11.70 3.26 -4.84
C SER A 55 10.76 3.77 -3.74
N LYS A 56 9.55 4.22 -4.11
CA LYS A 56 8.54 4.68 -3.15
C LYS A 56 8.10 3.58 -2.19
N ILE A 57 7.83 2.37 -2.70
CA ILE A 57 7.48 1.20 -1.87
C ILE A 57 8.65 0.84 -0.93
N GLY A 58 9.89 0.97 -1.41
CA GLY A 58 11.09 0.76 -0.60
C GLY A 58 11.24 1.79 0.53
N GLU A 59 11.01 3.07 0.24
CA GLU A 59 11.02 4.16 1.22
C GLU A 59 9.94 3.99 2.31
N MET A 60 8.81 3.38 1.97
CA MET A 60 7.75 3.02 2.92
C MET A 60 8.10 1.79 3.79
N GLY A 61 9.22 1.09 3.52
CA GLY A 61 9.62 -0.08 4.29
C GLY A 61 8.78 -1.34 4.05
N LEU A 62 8.03 -1.39 2.94
CA LEU A 62 7.10 -2.49 2.65
C LEU A 62 7.79 -3.74 2.08
N PHE A 63 9.00 -3.60 1.53
CA PHE A 63 9.76 -4.75 1.04
C PHE A 63 10.37 -5.54 2.19
N GLY A 64 9.97 -6.81 2.31
CA GLY A 64 10.44 -7.68 3.39
C GLY A 64 9.99 -7.21 4.78
N CYS A 65 8.84 -6.54 4.86
CA CYS A 65 8.35 -5.92 6.09
C CYS A 65 8.28 -6.87 7.30
N ASN A 66 8.04 -8.15 7.07
CA ASN A 66 7.98 -9.20 8.10
C ASN A 66 9.36 -9.72 8.57
N LEU A 67 10.46 -9.28 7.95
CA LEU A 67 11.81 -9.73 8.27
C LEU A 67 12.40 -8.92 9.40
N LYS A 68 13.10 -9.60 10.33
CA LYS A 68 13.86 -8.97 11.41
C LYS A 68 15.33 -8.84 11.01
N GLY A 69 15.89 -7.65 11.15
CA GLY A 69 17.25 -7.32 10.71
C GLY A 69 17.28 -6.78 9.28
N TYR A 70 18.47 -6.63 8.71
CA TYR A 70 18.69 -6.13 7.33
C TYR A 70 18.06 -4.76 7.01
N GLU A 71 17.85 -3.93 8.03
CA GLU A 71 17.14 -2.64 7.90
C GLU A 71 15.66 -2.78 7.45
N CYS A 72 15.08 -3.97 7.57
CA CYS A 72 13.66 -4.23 7.34
C CYS A 72 12.81 -3.87 8.57
N ALA A 73 11.51 -3.63 8.34
CA ALA A 73 10.59 -3.09 9.33
C ALA A 73 10.35 -3.99 10.55
N GLY A 74 10.44 -5.32 10.39
CA GLY A 74 10.24 -6.27 11.49
C GLY A 74 8.81 -6.31 12.03
N LEU A 75 7.84 -6.00 11.17
CA LEU A 75 6.39 -6.06 11.41
C LEU A 75 5.91 -7.49 11.74
#